data_AF-A0A925I0H2-F1
#
_entry.id   AF-A0A925I0H2-F1
#
_cell.length_a   1.000
_cell.length_b   1.000
_cell.length_c   1.000
_cell.angle_alpha   90.00
_cell.angle_beta   90.00
_cell.angle_gamma   90.00
#
_symmetry.space_group_name_H-M   'P 1'
#
loop_
_entity.id
_entity.type
_entity.pdbx_description
1 polymer ?
#
loop_
_entity_poly.entity_id
_entity_poly.type
_entity_poly.pdbx_seq_one_letter_code
_entity_poly.pdbx_strand_id
1 'polypeptide(L)'
;AIHLHGYNFKVTETDGGEIPEAGQWPETTVHMPTGSTRTVEFVANEPGDWVMHCHMLHHVMTQMGHDFGNMIGVNTEGLNKKIRKFVPGYMVMGQDGMGDMGDMGMAVPKNSLPMVGGPGQYDYITMGGMFTILKVRDELPADGSEPGWYKSPPGTLAEVAPADDLRRDGIDLPKDLPKTAAVRPPPKGEAWCGPVPPTKTPLLAKNEVTARIKVQ
;
A
#
# COMPACT_ATOMS: atom_id res chain seq x y z
N ALA A 1 9.70 8.74 5.38
CA ALA A 1 8.60 9.69 5.64
C ALA A 1 7.32 8.88 5.70
N ILE A 2 6.64 8.78 6.84
CA ILE A 2 5.44 7.96 7.00
C ILE A 2 4.20 8.80 6.77
N HIS A 3 3.35 8.38 5.85
CA HIS A 3 2.10 9.01 5.48
C HIS A 3 0.90 8.15 5.91
N LEU A 4 -0.13 8.78 6.44
CA LEU A 4 -1.41 8.16 6.78
C LEU A 4 -2.52 8.79 5.94
N HIS A 5 -3.25 7.95 5.20
CA HIS A 5 -4.41 8.36 4.41
C HIS A 5 -5.61 8.61 5.32
N GLY A 6 -6.54 9.47 4.88
CA GLY A 6 -7.81 9.73 5.56
C GLY A 6 -7.73 10.59 6.82
N TYR A 7 -6.54 10.74 7.41
CA TYR A 7 -6.33 11.46 8.66
C TYR A 7 -5.25 12.53 8.53
N ASN A 8 -5.40 13.57 9.34
CA ASN A 8 -4.27 14.33 9.84
C ASN A 8 -3.96 13.88 11.27
N PHE A 9 -2.74 14.15 11.71
CA PHE A 9 -2.27 13.85 13.06
C PHE A 9 -1.44 15.01 13.60
N LYS A 10 -1.32 15.13 14.92
CA LYS A 10 -0.33 15.98 15.55
C LYS A 10 0.96 15.21 15.81
N VAL A 11 2.12 15.83 15.62
CA VAL A 11 3.37 15.31 16.16
C VAL A 11 3.48 15.75 17.60
N THR A 12 3.49 14.79 18.53
CA THR A 12 3.41 15.05 19.98
C THR A 12 4.71 14.74 20.73
N GLU A 13 5.57 13.88 20.18
CA GLU A 13 6.88 13.59 20.76
C GLU A 13 7.95 13.41 19.67
N THR A 14 9.20 13.68 20.04
CA THR A 14 10.40 13.36 19.26
C THR A 14 11.29 12.40 20.05
N ASP A 15 12.44 12.04 19.49
CA ASP A 15 13.54 11.38 20.20
C ASP A 15 14.04 12.16 21.42
N GLY A 16 13.75 13.47 21.51
CA GLY A 16 14.00 14.31 22.68
C GLY A 16 12.91 14.28 23.76
N GLY A 17 11.82 13.54 23.57
CA GLY A 17 10.68 13.48 24.48
C GLY A 17 9.45 14.27 24.00
N GLU A 18 8.52 14.51 24.93
CA GLU A 18 7.24 15.15 24.68
C GLU A 18 7.40 16.64 24.30
N ILE A 19 6.71 17.04 23.24
CA ILE A 19 6.65 18.43 22.80
C ILE A 19 5.54 19.12 23.60
N PRO A 20 5.80 20.27 24.26
CA PRO A 20 4.76 21.05 24.92
C PRO A 20 3.57 21.30 23.98
N GLU A 21 2.34 21.27 24.49
CA GLU A 21 1.13 21.33 23.66
C GLU A 21 1.12 22.49 22.65
N ALA A 22 1.59 23.67 23.07
CA ALA A 22 1.70 24.87 22.22
C ALA A 22 2.72 24.75 21.07
N GLY A 23 3.63 23.77 21.15
CA GLY A 23 4.64 23.47 20.13
C GLY A 23 4.33 22.26 19.27
N GLN A 24 3.24 21.54 19.52
CA GLN A 24 2.80 20.43 18.67
C GLN A 24 2.21 20.97 17.37
N TRP A 25 2.43 20.27 16.25
CA TRP A 25 1.97 20.72 14.92
C TRP A 25 1.25 19.61 14.15
N PRO A 26 0.29 19.97 13.28
CA PRO A 26 -0.44 19.01 12.46
C PRO A 26 0.34 18.60 11.20
N GLU A 27 0.18 17.34 10.79
CA GLU A 27 0.78 16.73 9.60
C GLU A 27 -0.15 15.65 9.03
N THR A 28 0.10 15.24 7.78
CA THR A 28 -0.38 13.95 7.25
C THR A 28 0.78 13.01 6.92
N THR A 29 2.01 13.55 6.89
CA THR A 29 3.23 12.82 6.61
C THR A 29 4.33 13.30 7.55
N VAL A 30 5.00 12.38 8.27
CA VAL A 30 6.11 12.72 9.15
C VAL A 30 7.43 12.16 8.62
N HIS A 31 8.45 13.02 8.51
CA HIS A 31 9.80 12.57 8.17
C HIS A 31 10.50 11.97 9.41
N MET A 32 11.19 10.85 9.18
CA MET A 32 11.84 10.04 10.22
C MET A 32 13.25 9.67 9.76
N PRO A 33 14.27 10.44 10.18
CA PRO A 33 15.67 10.07 9.95
C PRO A 33 16.05 8.79 10.69
N THR A 34 17.08 8.10 10.21
CA THR A 34 17.65 6.92 10.87
C THR A 34 18.01 7.21 12.32
N GLY A 35 17.54 6.38 13.25
CA GLY A 35 17.83 6.50 14.69
C GLY A 35 17.00 7.53 15.44
N SER A 36 16.08 8.24 14.77
CA SER A 36 15.11 9.12 15.42
C SER A 36 13.83 8.37 15.77
N THR A 37 12.95 8.99 16.56
CA THR A 37 11.56 8.53 16.73
C THR A 37 10.61 9.72 16.63
N ARG A 38 9.37 9.43 16.24
CA ARG A 38 8.27 10.40 16.22
C ARG A 38 7.04 9.73 16.80
N THR A 39 6.35 10.42 17.71
CA THR A 39 5.03 10.01 18.19
C THR A 39 4.00 10.91 17.53
N VAL A 40 2.99 10.27 16.93
CA VAL A 40 1.87 10.96 16.28
C VAL A 40 0.55 10.59 16.93
N GLU A 41 -0.36 11.55 17.00
CA GLU A 41 -1.70 11.38 17.55
C GLU A 41 -2.76 11.85 16.58
N PHE A 42 -3.78 11.02 16.39
CA PHE A 42 -4.97 11.37 15.62
C PHE A 42 -6.21 10.81 16.31
N VAL A 43 -7.35 11.42 15.98
CA VAL A 43 -8.65 10.90 16.39
C VAL A 43 -9.12 9.93 15.32
N ALA A 44 -9.38 8.67 15.67
CA ALA A 44 -9.79 7.64 14.71
C ALA A 44 -11.32 7.65 14.48
N ASN A 45 -11.86 8.78 14.00
CA ASN A 45 -13.29 9.03 13.85
C ASN A 45 -13.83 8.83 12.42
N GLU A 46 -13.01 8.36 11.48
CA GLU A 46 -13.38 8.09 10.10
C GLU A 46 -13.33 6.57 9.83
N PRO A 47 -14.46 5.85 9.98
CA PRO A 47 -14.51 4.41 9.71
C PRO A 47 -14.11 4.10 8.27
N GLY A 48 -13.20 3.16 8.09
CA GLY A 48 -12.57 2.90 6.80
C GLY A 48 -11.37 1.98 6.87
N ASP A 49 -10.81 1.70 5.70
CA ASP A 49 -9.53 0.99 5.56
C ASP A 49 -8.52 1.98 4.98
N TRP A 50 -7.62 2.46 5.82
CA TRP A 50 -6.73 3.57 5.52
C TRP A 50 -5.30 3.09 5.33
N VAL A 51 -4.67 3.51 4.25
CA VAL A 51 -3.28 3.18 3.99
C VAL A 51 -2.37 4.00 4.90
N MET A 52 -1.43 3.33 5.56
CA MET A 52 -0.27 3.93 6.16
C MET A 52 0.99 3.39 5.47
N HIS A 53 1.85 4.27 4.96
CA HIS A 53 3.02 3.82 4.21
C HIS A 53 4.18 4.81 4.23
N CYS A 54 5.37 4.36 3.83
CA CYS A 54 6.46 5.27 3.54
C CYS A 54 6.15 6.05 2.24
N HIS A 55 6.20 7.38 2.29
CA HIS A 55 5.99 8.30 1.18
C HIS A 55 7.29 8.67 0.44
N MET A 56 8.34 7.85 0.60
CA MET A 56 9.52 7.91 -0.27
C MET A 56 9.32 6.88 -1.38
N LEU A 57 9.21 7.35 -2.64
CA LEU A 57 8.82 6.51 -3.78
C LEU A 57 9.68 5.23 -3.92
N HIS A 58 10.98 5.31 -3.65
CA HIS A 58 11.84 4.13 -3.71
C HIS A 58 11.66 3.17 -2.52
N HIS A 59 11.09 3.62 -1.40
CA HIS A 59 10.85 2.79 -0.20
C HIS A 59 9.58 1.95 -0.31
N VAL A 60 8.59 2.33 -1.14
CA VAL A 60 7.41 1.48 -1.36
C VAL A 60 7.73 0.21 -2.15
N MET A 61 8.93 0.11 -2.70
CA MET A 61 9.40 -1.02 -3.51
C MET A 61 10.56 -1.80 -2.88
N THR A 62 11.03 -1.37 -1.69
CA THR A 62 12.09 -1.92 -0.80
C THR A 62 13.40 -2.42 -1.44
N GLN A 63 13.40 -3.26 -2.48
CA GLN A 63 14.59 -3.86 -3.11
C GLN A 63 14.75 -3.52 -4.60
N MET A 64 14.06 -2.50 -5.11
CA MET A 64 14.33 -1.97 -6.45
C MET A 64 15.53 -1.02 -6.40
N GLY A 65 16.56 -1.30 -7.21
CA GLY A 65 17.78 -0.48 -7.27
C GLY A 65 17.53 0.91 -7.86
N HIS A 66 18.34 1.89 -7.44
CA HIS A 66 18.22 3.31 -7.86
C HIS A 66 19.08 3.66 -9.08
N ASP A 67 20.01 2.79 -9.47
CA ASP A 67 20.97 3.06 -10.56
C ASP A 67 20.47 2.61 -11.95
N PHE A 68 19.35 1.89 -12.01
CA PHE A 68 18.72 1.52 -13.27
C PHE A 68 17.74 2.61 -13.71
N GLY A 69 17.80 2.97 -14.99
CA GLY A 69 16.85 3.90 -15.59
C GLY A 69 15.41 3.39 -15.54
N ASN A 70 14.45 4.32 -15.58
CA ASN A 70 13.03 3.97 -15.69
C ASN A 70 12.77 3.26 -17.03
N MET A 71 12.26 2.03 -16.98
CA MET A 71 11.96 1.20 -18.15
C MET A 71 10.49 1.22 -18.56
N ILE A 72 9.63 1.99 -17.88
CA ILE A 72 8.21 2.10 -18.18
C ILE A 72 8.02 2.56 -19.63
N GLY A 73 7.25 1.79 -20.41
CA GLY A 73 6.96 2.07 -21.82
C GLY A 73 8.08 1.75 -22.82
N VAL A 74 9.23 1.23 -22.37
CA VAL A 74 10.31 0.79 -23.27
C VAL A 74 10.05 -0.65 -23.70
N ASN A 75 10.08 -0.97 -24.99
CA ASN A 75 10.01 -2.36 -25.45
C ASN A 75 11.36 -3.09 -25.23
N THR A 76 11.39 -4.03 -24.27
CA THR A 76 12.59 -4.78 -23.92
C THR A 76 12.64 -6.21 -24.44
N GLU A 77 11.66 -6.70 -25.22
CA GLU A 77 11.59 -8.11 -25.66
C GLU A 77 12.88 -8.60 -26.32
N GLY A 78 13.41 -7.79 -27.25
CA GLY A 78 14.65 -8.10 -27.97
C GLY A 78 15.89 -8.08 -27.07
N LEU A 79 15.89 -7.23 -26.04
CA LEU A 79 16.96 -7.12 -25.05
C LEU A 79 16.93 -8.31 -24.08
N ASN A 80 15.75 -8.61 -23.52
CA ASN A 80 15.50 -9.77 -22.64
C ASN A 80 15.96 -11.07 -23.31
N LYS A 81 15.62 -11.28 -24.59
CA LYS A 81 16.02 -12.47 -25.35
C LYS A 81 17.55 -12.61 -25.51
N LYS A 82 18.28 -11.51 -25.61
CA LYS A 82 19.75 -11.52 -25.71
C LYS A 82 20.39 -11.78 -24.36
N ILE A 83 19.92 -11.13 -23.29
CA ILE A 83 20.49 -11.27 -21.94
C ILE A 83 20.26 -12.67 -21.37
N ARG A 84 19.08 -13.26 -21.57
CA ARG A 84 18.75 -14.62 -21.11
C ARG A 84 19.68 -15.72 -21.67
N LYS A 85 20.41 -15.45 -22.75
CA LYS A 85 21.43 -16.37 -23.28
C LYS A 85 22.64 -16.51 -22.35
N PHE A 86 22.93 -15.48 -21.56
CA PHE A 86 24.08 -15.43 -20.64
C PHE A 86 23.67 -15.56 -19.18
N VAL A 87 22.48 -15.05 -18.82
CA VAL A 87 21.93 -15.12 -17.47
C VAL A 87 20.56 -15.82 -17.51
N PRO A 88 20.53 -17.16 -17.39
CA PRO A 88 19.29 -17.92 -17.33
C PRO A 88 18.47 -17.47 -16.11
N GLY A 89 17.29 -16.90 -16.35
CA GLY A 89 16.42 -16.34 -15.31
C GLY A 89 16.35 -14.80 -15.27
N TYR A 90 17.11 -14.09 -16.11
CA TYR A 90 16.96 -12.64 -16.24
C TYR A 90 15.56 -12.27 -16.75
N MET A 91 14.90 -11.36 -16.05
CA MET A 91 13.61 -10.79 -16.41
C MET A 91 13.63 -9.29 -16.13
N VAL A 92 13.41 -8.48 -17.16
CA VAL A 92 13.11 -7.05 -16.96
C VAL A 92 11.76 -6.94 -16.26
N MET A 93 11.73 -6.17 -15.17
CA MET A 93 10.52 -5.82 -14.43
C MET A 93 10.19 -4.34 -14.64
N GLY A 94 8.90 -4.00 -14.58
CA GLY A 94 8.44 -2.62 -14.57
C GLY A 94 8.32 -1.96 -15.95
N GLN A 95 8.12 -2.74 -17.03
CA GLN A 95 7.81 -2.18 -18.35
C GLN A 95 6.39 -1.60 -18.40
N ASP A 96 5.42 -2.29 -17.80
CA ASP A 96 3.99 -1.91 -17.79
C ASP A 96 3.53 -1.43 -16.40
N GLY A 97 4.49 -1.26 -15.48
CA GLY A 97 4.28 -0.80 -14.11
C GLY A 97 4.54 -1.88 -13.06
N MET A 98 4.22 -1.57 -11.80
CA MET A 98 4.51 -2.47 -10.67
C MET A 98 3.46 -3.58 -10.50
N GLY A 99 2.32 -3.49 -11.20
CA GLY A 99 1.28 -4.53 -11.21
C GLY A 99 1.80 -5.88 -11.71
N ASP A 100 2.74 -5.86 -12.66
CA ASP A 100 3.33 -7.06 -13.26
C ASP A 100 4.00 -7.97 -12.21
N MET A 101 4.56 -7.39 -11.15
CA MET A 101 5.20 -8.15 -10.06
C MET A 101 4.19 -9.03 -9.32
N GLY A 102 2.95 -8.55 -9.16
CA GLY A 102 1.85 -9.31 -8.59
C GLY A 102 1.38 -10.44 -9.51
N ASP A 103 1.43 -10.23 -10.82
CA ASP A 103 1.01 -11.23 -11.81
C ASP A 103 2.01 -12.39 -11.97
N MET A 104 3.31 -12.17 -11.71
CA MET A 104 4.33 -13.19 -11.94
C MET A 104 4.32 -14.35 -10.93
N GLY A 105 3.68 -14.19 -9.76
CA GLY A 105 3.57 -15.27 -8.76
C GLY A 105 4.91 -15.77 -8.22
N MET A 106 5.93 -14.90 -8.15
CA MET A 106 7.28 -15.26 -7.71
C MET A 106 7.29 -15.61 -6.21
N ALA A 107 7.89 -16.74 -5.85
CA ALA A 107 8.06 -17.11 -4.44
C ALA A 107 8.98 -16.10 -3.72
N VAL A 108 8.47 -15.49 -2.66
CA VAL A 108 9.23 -14.54 -1.82
C VAL A 108 10.26 -15.32 -0.98
N PRO A 109 11.56 -14.96 -1.03
CA PRO A 109 12.57 -15.61 -0.20
C PRO A 109 12.23 -15.55 1.29
N LYS A 110 12.57 -16.59 2.05
CA LYS A 110 12.44 -16.55 3.51
C LYS A 110 13.31 -15.41 4.07
N ASN A 111 12.77 -14.68 5.04
CA ASN A 111 13.41 -13.52 5.70
C ASN A 111 13.73 -12.34 4.78
N SER A 112 13.13 -12.23 3.59
CA SER A 112 13.16 -10.97 2.85
C SER A 112 12.10 -10.03 3.41
N LEU A 113 12.40 -8.71 3.41
CA LEU A 113 11.36 -7.72 3.59
C LEU A 113 10.31 -7.88 2.47
N PRO A 114 9.03 -7.53 2.72
CA PRO A 114 7.98 -7.57 1.72
C PRO A 114 8.40 -6.91 0.40
N MET A 115 8.18 -7.64 -0.70
CA MET A 115 8.70 -7.39 -2.06
C MET A 115 7.59 -7.31 -3.10
N VAL A 116 6.49 -7.98 -2.80
CA VAL A 116 5.27 -8.03 -3.60
C VAL A 116 4.18 -7.43 -2.73
N GLY A 117 3.25 -6.74 -3.38
CA GLY A 117 2.10 -6.23 -2.68
C GLY A 117 1.11 -7.33 -2.31
N GLY A 118 -0.15 -6.94 -2.08
CA GLY A 118 -1.15 -7.87 -1.57
C GLY A 118 -2.55 -7.57 -2.08
N PRO A 119 -3.51 -8.49 -1.88
CA PRO A 119 -4.89 -8.25 -2.25
C PRO A 119 -5.47 -7.10 -1.42
N GLY A 120 -5.99 -6.08 -2.08
CA GLY A 120 -6.87 -5.08 -1.49
C GLY A 120 -8.34 -5.45 -1.64
N GLN A 121 -9.22 -4.59 -1.13
CA GLN A 121 -10.66 -4.80 -1.23
C GLN A 121 -11.19 -4.77 -2.66
N TYR A 122 -10.65 -3.88 -3.49
CA TYR A 122 -11.14 -3.60 -4.84
C TYR A 122 -10.15 -4.04 -5.92
N ASP A 123 -8.86 -4.12 -5.61
CA ASP A 123 -7.80 -4.51 -6.52
C ASP A 123 -6.55 -4.97 -5.74
N TYR A 124 -5.57 -5.52 -6.45
CA TYR A 124 -4.23 -5.75 -5.98
C TYR A 124 -3.51 -4.44 -5.64
N ILE A 125 -3.06 -4.34 -4.40
CA ILE A 125 -2.21 -3.26 -3.94
C ILE A 125 -0.80 -3.58 -4.42
N THR A 126 -0.23 -2.77 -5.31
CA THR A 126 1.09 -3.03 -5.92
C THR A 126 2.27 -2.66 -5.01
N MET A 127 2.01 -2.01 -3.88
CA MET A 127 3.02 -1.61 -2.91
C MET A 127 3.47 -2.82 -2.09
N GLY A 128 4.65 -3.35 -2.43
CA GLY A 128 5.22 -4.49 -1.75
C GLY A 128 5.98 -4.17 -0.47
N GLY A 129 6.40 -2.91 -0.26
CA GLY A 129 7.29 -2.54 0.85
C GLY A 129 6.60 -2.17 2.16
N MET A 130 7.04 -1.05 2.76
CA MET A 130 6.49 -0.50 4.01
C MET A 130 5.06 0.03 3.81
N PHE A 131 4.10 -0.89 3.81
CA PHE A 131 2.68 -0.62 3.63
C PHE A 131 1.89 -1.30 4.74
N THR A 132 0.88 -0.61 5.25
CA THR A 132 0.00 -1.08 6.32
C THR A 132 -1.41 -0.58 6.05
N ILE A 133 -2.42 -1.39 6.38
CA ILE A 133 -3.82 -0.99 6.34
C ILE A 133 -4.29 -0.79 7.77
N LEU A 134 -4.56 0.45 8.13
CA LEU A 134 -5.20 0.83 9.38
C LEU A 134 -6.72 0.65 9.22
N LYS A 135 -7.30 -0.31 9.93
CA LYS A 135 -8.73 -0.59 9.92
C LYS A 135 -9.41 0.15 11.07
N VAL A 136 -10.25 1.13 10.74
CA VAL A 136 -11.04 1.88 11.73
C VAL A 136 -12.50 1.45 11.63
N ARG A 137 -13.09 1.09 12.77
CA ARG A 137 -14.47 0.61 12.89
C ARG A 137 -15.12 1.25 14.11
N ASP A 138 -16.43 1.45 14.06
CA ASP A 138 -17.22 1.86 15.22
C ASP A 138 -17.18 0.78 16.32
N GLU A 139 -17.20 -0.49 15.92
CA GLU A 139 -17.09 -1.64 16.81
C GLU A 139 -16.04 -2.63 16.27
N LEU A 140 -15.15 -3.07 17.16
CA LEU A 140 -14.13 -4.09 16.85
C LEU A 140 -14.51 -5.44 17.49
N PRO A 141 -14.18 -6.57 16.85
CA PRO A 141 -14.39 -7.89 17.44
C PRO A 141 -13.71 -8.01 18.81
N ALA A 142 -14.48 -8.39 19.83
CA ALA A 142 -13.98 -8.49 21.21
C ALA A 142 -12.88 -9.54 21.39
N ASP A 143 -12.82 -10.52 20.49
CA ASP A 143 -11.81 -11.58 20.46
C ASP A 143 -10.50 -11.17 19.76
N GLY A 144 -10.46 -9.94 19.21
CA GLY A 144 -9.30 -9.42 18.47
C GLY A 144 -9.14 -10.00 17.07
N SER A 145 -10.16 -10.69 16.54
CA SER A 145 -10.14 -11.18 15.16
C SER A 145 -10.18 -10.04 14.14
N GLU A 146 -9.68 -10.31 12.94
CA GLU A 146 -9.69 -9.35 11.83
C GLU A 146 -11.13 -8.94 11.47
N PRO A 147 -11.48 -7.64 11.51
CA PRO A 147 -12.85 -7.17 11.27
C PRO A 147 -13.28 -7.23 9.78
N GLY A 148 -12.41 -7.71 8.89
CA GLY A 148 -12.64 -7.74 7.45
C GLY A 148 -12.52 -6.39 6.75
N TRP A 149 -12.94 -6.32 5.49
CA TRP A 149 -12.94 -5.09 4.68
C TRP A 149 -14.11 -4.17 5.04
N TYR A 150 -13.84 -2.86 5.07
CA TYR A 150 -14.86 -1.85 5.36
C TYR A 150 -15.95 -1.85 4.29
N LYS A 151 -17.21 -1.74 4.70
CA LYS A 151 -18.34 -1.69 3.76
C LYS A 151 -18.70 -0.23 3.51
N SER A 152 -18.14 0.32 2.44
CA SER A 152 -18.42 1.69 2.03
C SER A 152 -19.93 1.90 1.80
N PRO A 153 -20.50 3.02 2.27
CA PRO A 153 -21.92 3.30 2.05
C PRO A 153 -22.29 3.36 0.56
N PRO A 154 -23.55 3.07 0.20
CA PRO A 154 -24.00 3.20 -1.19
C PRO A 154 -23.76 4.61 -1.74
N GLY A 155 -23.24 4.70 -2.97
CA GLY A 155 -22.97 5.98 -3.65
C GLY A 155 -21.69 6.70 -3.23
N THR A 156 -20.88 6.14 -2.32
CA THR A 156 -19.58 6.74 -1.94
C THR A 156 -18.39 6.13 -2.66
N LEU A 157 -18.61 5.08 -3.45
CA LEU A 157 -17.57 4.45 -4.25
C LEU A 157 -17.48 5.10 -5.62
N ALA A 158 -16.25 5.17 -6.14
CA ALA A 158 -16.05 5.51 -7.53
C ALA A 158 -16.70 4.44 -8.43
N GLU A 159 -17.44 4.89 -9.43
CA GLU A 159 -18.06 4.05 -10.44
C GLU A 159 -17.39 4.27 -11.80
N VAL A 160 -17.60 3.33 -12.71
CA VAL A 160 -17.12 3.47 -14.08
C VAL A 160 -17.82 4.66 -14.73
N ALA A 161 -17.04 5.60 -15.25
CA ALA A 161 -17.56 6.77 -15.94
C ALA A 161 -18.48 6.36 -17.11
N PRO A 162 -19.74 6.85 -17.17
CA PRO A 162 -20.63 6.62 -18.31
C PRO A 162 -20.02 7.10 -19.63
N ALA A 163 -20.33 6.42 -20.72
CA ALA A 163 -19.83 6.78 -22.06
C ALA A 163 -20.21 8.22 -22.48
N ASP A 164 -21.35 8.72 -21.99
CA ASP A 164 -21.80 10.07 -22.25
C ASP A 164 -20.99 11.12 -21.51
N ASP A 165 -20.56 10.83 -20.28
CA ASP A 165 -19.66 11.70 -19.51
C ASP A 165 -18.26 11.73 -20.14
N LEU A 166 -17.73 10.56 -20.53
CA LEU A 166 -16.45 10.48 -21.25
C LEU A 166 -16.50 11.31 -22.55
N ARG A 167 -17.59 11.20 -23.31
CA ARG A 167 -17.78 11.98 -24.55
C ARG A 167 -17.94 13.48 -24.28
N ARG A 168 -18.67 13.88 -23.24
CA ARG A 168 -18.80 15.28 -22.82
C ARG A 168 -17.43 15.88 -22.52
N ASP A 169 -16.58 15.10 -21.85
CA ASP A 169 -15.26 15.54 -21.41
C ASP A 169 -14.17 15.34 -22.48
N GLY A 170 -14.55 14.90 -23.70
CA GLY A 170 -13.64 14.69 -24.81
C GLY A 170 -12.64 13.55 -24.61
N ILE A 171 -12.94 12.60 -23.71
CA ILE A 171 -12.12 11.44 -23.40
C ILE A 171 -12.48 10.31 -24.36
N ASP A 172 -11.58 10.01 -25.30
CA ASP A 172 -11.71 8.87 -26.21
C ASP A 172 -10.85 7.71 -25.70
N LEU A 173 -11.51 6.62 -25.29
CA LEU A 173 -10.82 5.45 -24.76
C LEU A 173 -10.36 4.52 -25.90
N PRO A 174 -9.11 4.03 -25.90
CA PRO A 174 -8.67 3.01 -26.84
C PRO A 174 -9.60 1.78 -26.79
N LYS A 175 -9.96 1.25 -27.96
CA LYS A 175 -10.84 0.05 -28.06
C LYS A 175 -10.20 -1.21 -27.46
N ASP A 176 -8.88 -1.19 -27.34
CA ASP A 176 -8.00 -2.26 -26.89
C ASP A 176 -7.30 -1.93 -25.57
N LEU A 177 -7.95 -1.16 -24.69
CA LEU A 177 -7.44 -0.90 -23.34
C LEU A 177 -6.98 -2.22 -22.69
N PRO A 178 -5.71 -2.36 -22.32
CA PRO A 178 -5.25 -3.52 -21.59
C PRO A 178 -6.07 -3.61 -20.30
N LYS A 179 -6.60 -4.79 -20.01
CA LYS A 179 -7.22 -5.04 -18.70
C LYS A 179 -6.12 -4.86 -17.66
N THR A 180 -6.12 -3.72 -16.98
CA THR A 180 -5.26 -3.51 -15.82
C THR A 180 -5.58 -4.58 -14.77
N ALA A 181 -4.62 -4.86 -13.87
CA ALA A 181 -4.74 -5.86 -12.81
C ALA A 181 -6.07 -5.77 -12.00
N ALA A 182 -6.70 -4.58 -11.99
CA ALA A 182 -8.04 -4.20 -11.53
C ALA A 182 -9.21 -5.16 -11.76
N VAL A 183 -9.07 -6.18 -12.60
CA VAL A 183 -10.18 -7.09 -12.93
C VAL A 183 -9.79 -8.57 -12.88
N ARG A 184 -8.60 -8.94 -12.38
CA ARG A 184 -8.23 -10.37 -12.26
C ARG A 184 -8.66 -10.95 -10.91
N PRO A 185 -9.53 -11.98 -10.87
CA PRO A 185 -9.83 -12.67 -9.62
C PRO A 185 -8.57 -13.35 -9.07
N PRO A 186 -8.40 -13.45 -7.73
CA PRO A 186 -7.28 -14.15 -7.14
C PRO A 186 -7.23 -15.62 -7.61
N PRO A 187 -6.03 -16.21 -7.77
CA PRO A 187 -5.89 -17.63 -8.10
C PRO A 187 -6.64 -18.48 -7.07
N LYS A 188 -7.48 -19.41 -7.53
CA LYS A 188 -8.18 -20.34 -6.64
C LYS A 188 -7.18 -21.35 -6.07
N GLY A 189 -7.04 -21.36 -4.74
CA GLY A 189 -6.53 -22.53 -4.01
C GLY A 189 -5.07 -22.46 -3.51
N GLU A 190 -4.36 -21.35 -3.69
CA GLU A 190 -3.01 -21.19 -3.14
C GLU A 190 -2.93 -19.95 -2.24
N ALA A 191 -2.68 -20.18 -0.95
CA ALA A 191 -2.43 -19.10 0.00
C ALA A 191 -1.13 -18.40 -0.40
N TRP A 192 -1.28 -17.17 -0.90
CA TRP A 192 -0.21 -16.33 -1.45
C TRP A 192 0.91 -15.97 -0.45
N CYS A 193 0.75 -16.30 0.84
CA CYS A 193 1.67 -15.91 1.90
C CYS A 193 1.85 -17.02 2.95
N GLY A 194 2.25 -18.23 2.55
CA GLY A 194 2.51 -19.30 3.53
C GLY A 194 1.31 -19.55 4.46
N PRO A 195 1.52 -20.13 5.66
CA PRO A 195 0.44 -20.30 6.62
C PRO A 195 -0.09 -18.93 7.06
N VAL A 196 -1.42 -18.81 7.10
CA VAL A 196 -2.16 -17.65 7.62
C VAL A 196 -1.54 -17.23 8.96
N PRO A 197 -1.19 -15.94 9.17
CA PRO A 197 -0.73 -15.46 10.45
C PRO A 197 -1.73 -15.85 11.54
N PRO A 198 -1.28 -16.24 12.76
CA PRO A 198 -2.19 -16.57 13.83
C PRO A 198 -3.17 -15.41 14.08
N THR A 199 -4.43 -15.75 14.32
CA THR A 199 -5.63 -14.89 14.44
C THR A 199 -5.60 -13.85 15.57
N LYS A 200 -4.44 -13.58 16.15
CA LYS A 200 -4.26 -12.69 17.30
C LYS A 200 -3.12 -11.73 17.04
N THR A 201 -3.33 -10.78 16.14
CA THR A 201 -2.56 -9.53 16.15
C THR A 201 -3.20 -8.63 17.22
N PRO A 202 -2.46 -8.15 18.22
CA PRO A 202 -3.04 -7.25 19.21
C PRO A 202 -3.51 -5.96 18.52
N LEU A 203 -4.82 -5.72 18.55
CA LEU A 203 -5.43 -4.45 18.15
C LEU A 203 -4.89 -3.35 19.07
N LEU A 204 -4.23 -2.35 18.48
CA LEU A 204 -3.79 -1.13 19.17
C LEU A 204 -4.98 -0.18 19.35
N ALA A 205 -5.88 -0.47 20.29
CA ALA A 205 -6.64 0.51 21.08
C ALA A 205 -7.88 -0.14 21.73
N LYS A 206 -8.10 0.17 23.00
CA LYS A 206 -9.40 0.04 23.66
C LYS A 206 -9.86 1.41 24.12
N ASN A 207 -11.05 1.81 23.64
CA ASN A 207 -12.00 2.75 24.24
C ASN A 207 -11.50 4.11 24.76
N GLU A 208 -10.80 4.85 23.91
CA GLU A 208 -10.87 6.32 23.82
C GLU A 208 -10.42 6.68 22.38
N VAL A 209 -11.12 7.58 21.69
CA VAL A 209 -11.08 7.75 20.21
C VAL A 209 -9.74 8.33 19.69
N THR A 210 -8.70 8.38 20.51
CA THR A 210 -7.37 8.90 20.17
C THR A 210 -6.39 7.74 19.99
N ALA A 211 -5.90 7.57 18.77
CA ALA A 211 -4.82 6.64 18.47
C ALA A 211 -3.47 7.36 18.58
N ARG A 212 -2.61 6.88 19.49
CA ARG A 212 -1.21 7.32 19.59
C ARG A 212 -0.32 6.25 18.95
N ILE A 213 0.35 6.61 17.86
CA ILE A 213 1.27 5.72 17.16
C ILE A 213 2.69 6.25 17.33
N LYS A 214 3.55 5.43 17.93
CA LYS A 214 4.99 5.68 17.94
C LYS A 214 5.60 5.05 16.70
N VAL A 215 6.12 5.90 15.82
CA VAL A 215 6.84 5.49 14.61
C VAL A 215 8.33 5.39 14.95
N GLN A 216 8.90 4.20 14.77
CA GLN A 216 10.30 3.87 15.00
C GLN A 216 10.95 3.38 13.72
#